data_AF-A0A920FA84-F1
#
_entry.id   AF-A0A920FA84-F1
#
_cell.length_a   1.000
_cell.length_b   1.000
_cell.length_c   1.000
_cell.angle_alpha   90.00
_cell.angle_beta   90.00
_cell.angle_gamma   90.00
#
_symmetry.space_group_name_H-M   'P 1'
#
loop_
_entity.id
_entity.type
_entity.pdbx_description
1 polymer ?
#
loop_
_entity_poly.entity_id
_entity_poly.type
_entity_poly.pdbx_seq_one_letter_code
_entity_poly.pdbx_strand_id
1 'polypeptide(L)'
;MPRKELAHLLKNGYLFGLANKMTKTFNSPSLSEPSYSDDFIKSILADVKTIAMVGASPNWNRPSYFAMKYLQSKGYKVFPVNPVAAGQEILGEVVYPKPRQTA
;
A
#
# COMPACT_ATOMS: atom_id res chain seq x y z
N MET A 1 -14.35 42.04 -1.93
CA MET A 1 -12.94 42.18 -2.35
C MET A 1 -12.91 42.80 -3.74
N PRO A 2 -12.30 43.97 -3.97
CA PRO A 2 -12.40 44.69 -5.23
C PRO A 2 -11.49 44.08 -6.31
N ARG A 3 -11.97 44.03 -7.57
CA ARG A 3 -11.29 43.40 -8.74
C ARG A 3 -9.84 43.86 -9.00
N LYS A 4 -9.39 44.97 -8.39
CA LYS A 4 -8.02 45.50 -8.54
C LYS A 4 -6.97 44.72 -7.73
N GLU A 5 -7.37 44.02 -6.66
CA GLU A 5 -6.47 43.22 -5.81
C GLU A 5 -6.04 41.90 -6.49
N LEU A 6 -6.95 41.28 -7.25
CA LEU A 6 -6.71 40.05 -8.02
C LEU A 6 -5.63 40.21 -9.10
N ALA A 7 -5.57 41.38 -9.74
CA ALA A 7 -4.56 41.67 -10.76
C ALA A 7 -3.14 41.83 -10.18
N HIS A 8 -3.03 42.18 -8.89
CA HIS A 8 -1.73 42.33 -8.21
C HIS A 8 -1.15 40.97 -7.79
N LEU A 9 -2.01 40.04 -7.34
CA LEU A 9 -1.64 38.66 -7.02
C LEU A 9 -1.18 37.84 -8.24
N LEU A 10 -1.71 38.14 -9.43
CA LEU A 10 -1.26 37.50 -10.68
C LEU A 10 0.10 38.02 -11.18
N LYS A 11 0.51 39.23 -10.79
CA LYS A 11 1.81 39.83 -11.19
C LYS A 11 2.96 39.52 -10.23
N ASN A 12 2.67 39.09 -9.00
CA ASN A 12 3.67 38.89 -7.94
C ASN A 12 4.21 37.46 -7.84
N GLY A 13 4.21 36.66 -8.92
CA GLY A 13 4.91 35.37 -8.98
C GLY A 13 4.41 34.26 -8.03
N TYR A 14 3.47 34.55 -7.13
CA TYR A 14 2.93 33.61 -6.15
C TYR A 14 2.18 32.44 -6.80
N LEU A 15 1.45 32.67 -7.90
CA LEU A 15 0.80 31.59 -8.66
C LEU A 15 1.80 30.74 -9.44
N PHE A 16 2.88 31.35 -9.95
CA PHE A 16 3.93 30.65 -10.70
C PHE A 16 4.76 29.75 -9.78
N GLY A 17 5.04 30.20 -8.55
CA GLY A 17 5.69 29.41 -7.51
C GLY A 17 4.86 28.21 -7.05
N LEU A 18 3.54 28.36 -6.97
CA LEU A 18 2.63 27.26 -6.60
C LEU A 18 2.52 26.22 -7.73
N ALA A 19 2.45 26.67 -8.99
CA ALA A 19 2.49 25.79 -10.15
C ALA A 19 3.82 25.03 -10.24
N ASN A 20 4.96 25.69 -10.01
CA ASN A 20 6.27 25.02 -9.96
C ASN A 20 6.43 24.07 -8.77
N LYS A 21 5.77 24.33 -7.64
CA LYS A 21 5.74 23.43 -6.48
C LYS A 21 4.87 22.20 -6.75
N MET A 22 3.75 22.36 -7.47
CA MET A 22 2.93 21.26 -7.95
C MET A 22 3.66 20.42 -9.02
N THR A 23 4.34 21.03 -9.99
CA THR A 23 5.10 20.27 -11.00
C THR A 23 6.35 19.58 -10.43
N LYS A 24 7.06 20.18 -9.46
CA LYS A 24 8.16 19.51 -8.74
C LYS A 24 7.72 18.33 -7.87
N THR A 25 6.44 18.27 -7.47
CA THR A 25 5.94 17.14 -6.67
C THR A 25 5.65 15.91 -7.56
N PHE A 26 5.35 16.10 -8.84
CA PHE A 26 5.14 15.01 -9.80
C PHE A 26 6.41 14.48 -10.47
N ASN A 27 7.55 15.15 -10.30
CA ASN A 27 8.85 14.66 -10.78
C ASN A 27 9.73 14.21 -9.60
N SER A 28 9.14 13.36 -8.75
CA SER A 28 9.90 12.53 -7.83
C SER A 28 10.78 11.60 -8.68
N PRO A 29 12.06 11.35 -8.33
CA PRO A 29 12.91 10.44 -9.10
C PRO A 29 12.16 9.13 -9.26
N SER A 30 11.93 8.74 -10.52
CA SER A 30 11.31 7.46 -10.83
C SER A 30 12.13 6.40 -10.11
N LEU A 31 11.51 5.77 -9.11
CA LEU A 31 12.01 4.48 -8.64
C LEU A 31 11.98 3.62 -9.89
N SER A 32 13.15 3.24 -10.41
CA SER A 32 13.22 2.22 -11.45
C SER A 32 12.42 1.04 -10.91
N GLU A 33 11.33 0.69 -11.58
CA GLU A 33 10.48 -0.43 -11.18
C GLU A 33 11.40 -1.64 -10.95
N PRO A 34 11.34 -2.28 -9.78
CA PRO A 34 12.21 -3.41 -9.51
C PRO A 34 11.86 -4.52 -10.50
N SER A 35 12.81 -4.84 -11.39
CA SER A 35 12.65 -5.90 -12.37
C SER A 35 13.23 -7.19 -11.80
N TYR A 36 12.36 -8.15 -11.52
CA TYR A 36 12.71 -9.49 -11.08
C TYR A 36 12.43 -10.48 -12.20
N SER A 37 13.28 -11.50 -12.38
CA SER A 37 12.98 -12.56 -13.33
C SER A 37 11.82 -13.43 -12.86
N ASP A 38 11.06 -13.98 -13.80
CA ASP A 38 10.00 -14.94 -13.50
C ASP A 38 10.50 -16.12 -12.67
N ASP A 39 11.71 -16.60 -12.96
CA ASP A 39 12.31 -17.73 -12.25
C ASP A 39 12.64 -17.39 -10.80
N PHE A 40 13.08 -16.16 -10.52
CA PHE A 40 13.30 -15.69 -9.16
C PHE A 40 11.98 -15.55 -8.39
N ILE A 41 10.93 -15.03 -9.02
CA ILE A 41 9.61 -14.94 -8.38
C ILE A 41 9.06 -16.35 -8.10
N LYS A 42 9.18 -17.26 -9.07
CA LYS A 42 8.76 -18.66 -8.92
C LYS A 42 9.49 -19.35 -7.77
N SER A 43 10.81 -19.15 -7.62
CA SER A 43 11.56 -19.77 -6.52
C SER A 43 11.08 -19.29 -5.16
N ILE A 44 10.84 -17.98 -4.99
CA ILE A 44 10.26 -17.43 -3.75
C ILE A 44 8.92 -18.09 -3.44
N LEU A 45 8.01 -18.18 -4.43
CA LEU A 45 6.69 -18.79 -4.23
C LEU A 45 6.76 -20.31 -3.99
N ALA A 46 7.79 -20.98 -4.53
CA ALA A 46 8.03 -22.40 -4.28
C ALA A 46 8.53 -22.65 -2.85
N ASP A 47 9.42 -21.79 -2.34
CA ASP A 47 10.07 -21.98 -1.05
C ASP A 47 9.23 -21.45 0.12
N VAL A 48 8.57 -20.31 -0.05
CA VAL A 48 7.77 -19.68 1.01
C VAL A 48 6.47 -20.45 1.23
N LYS A 49 6.25 -20.93 2.46
CA LYS A 49 4.98 -21.58 2.85
C LYS A 49 4.12 -20.74 3.77
N THR A 50 4.70 -19.69 4.35
CA THR A 50 4.07 -18.86 5.38
C THR A 50 4.10 -17.41 4.98
N ILE A 51 2.95 -16.74 5.04
CA ILE A 51 2.77 -15.35 4.62
C ILE A 51 2.14 -14.56 5.75
N ALA A 52 2.73 -13.43 6.13
CA ALA A 52 2.06 -12.43 6.96
C ALA A 52 1.34 -11.43 6.05
N MET A 53 0.01 -11.39 6.09
CA MET A 53 -0.78 -10.53 5.22
C MET A 53 -1.15 -9.22 5.91
N VAL A 54 -0.38 -8.18 5.64
CA VAL A 54 -0.62 -6.82 6.14
C VAL A 54 -1.83 -6.21 5.44
N GLY A 55 -2.75 -5.64 6.22
CA GLY A 55 -4.00 -5.06 5.71
C GLY A 55 -5.11 -6.08 5.48
N ALA A 56 -4.99 -7.29 6.03
CA ALA A 56 -6.06 -8.27 6.05
C ALA A 56 -7.33 -7.66 6.68
N SER A 57 -8.49 -7.87 6.04
CA SER A 57 -9.76 -7.34 6.52
C SER A 57 -10.80 -8.45 6.64
N PRO A 58 -11.66 -8.43 7.67
CA PRO A 58 -12.78 -9.36 7.77
C PRO A 58 -13.91 -9.02 6.79
N ASN A 59 -13.90 -7.84 6.17
CA ASN A 59 -14.93 -7.45 5.22
C ASN A 59 -14.75 -8.19 3.88
N TRP A 60 -15.71 -9.06 3.57
CA TRP A 60 -15.71 -9.89 2.38
C TRP A 60 -15.64 -9.10 1.07
N ASN A 61 -16.07 -7.83 1.04
CA ASN A 61 -16.04 -7.02 -0.18
C ASN A 61 -14.67 -6.38 -0.46
N ARG A 62 -13.72 -6.47 0.48
CA ARG A 62 -12.38 -5.90 0.31
C ARG A 62 -11.46 -6.88 -0.41
N PRO A 63 -10.62 -6.41 -1.36
CA PRO A 63 -9.69 -7.26 -2.09
C PRO A 63 -8.79 -8.12 -1.19
N SER A 64 -8.38 -7.61 -0.03
CA SER A 64 -7.54 -8.34 0.92
C SER A 64 -8.20 -9.60 1.48
N TYR A 65 -9.53 -9.65 1.60
CA TYR A 65 -10.23 -10.86 2.02
C TYR A 65 -10.09 -11.97 0.97
N PHE A 66 -10.30 -11.63 -0.31
CA PHE A 66 -10.18 -12.59 -1.41
C PHE A 66 -8.75 -13.09 -1.63
N ALA A 67 -7.77 -12.19 -1.56
CA ALA A 67 -6.37 -12.56 -1.68
C ALA A 67 -5.94 -13.52 -0.56
N MET A 68 -6.35 -13.28 0.69
CA MET A 68 -6.09 -14.20 1.81
C MET A 68 -6.73 -15.57 1.57
N LYS A 69 -8.01 -15.58 1.17
CA LYS A 69 -8.76 -16.82 0.89
C LYS A 69 -8.12 -17.63 -0.23
N TYR A 70 -7.65 -16.97 -1.28
CA TYR A 70 -6.95 -17.61 -2.40
C TYR A 70 -5.61 -18.21 -1.96
N LEU A 71 -4.80 -17.49 -1.19
CA LEU A 71 -3.53 -18.01 -0.69
C LEU A 71 -3.75 -19.23 0.22
N GLN A 72 -4.74 -19.18 1.12
CA GLN A 72 -5.11 -20.35 1.94
C GLN A 72 -5.57 -21.54 1.07
N SER A 73 -6.37 -21.31 0.03
CA SER A 73 -6.83 -22.39 -0.86
C SER A 73 -5.71 -22.99 -1.72
N LYS A 74 -4.61 -22.25 -1.92
CA LYS A 74 -3.37 -22.74 -2.54
C LYS A 74 -2.41 -23.42 -1.55
N GLY A 75 -2.81 -23.57 -0.28
CA GLY A 75 -2.05 -24.30 0.74
C GLY A 75 -1.02 -23.47 1.49
N TYR A 76 -1.02 -22.13 1.33
CA TYR A 76 -0.16 -21.27 2.13
C TYR A 76 -0.75 -21.09 3.54
N LYS A 77 0.11 -21.07 4.56
CA LYS A 77 -0.27 -20.62 5.89
C LYS A 77 -0.25 -19.09 5.91
N VAL A 78 -1.41 -18.46 6.10
CA VAL A 78 -1.51 -16.99 6.08
C VAL A 78 -1.86 -16.48 7.48
N PHE A 79 -1.03 -15.57 8.00
CA PHE A 79 -1.27 -14.88 9.27
C PHE A 79 -1.77 -13.46 8.99
N PRO A 80 -3.03 -13.13 9.32
CA PRO A 80 -3.58 -11.81 9.06
C PRO A 80 -2.99 -10.77 10.01
N VAL A 81 -2.60 -9.61 9.46
CA VAL A 81 -2.04 -8.49 10.23
C VAL A 81 -2.85 -7.23 9.97
N ASN A 82 -3.52 -6.74 11.01
CA ASN A 82 -4.28 -5.51 10.99
C ASN A 82 -4.50 -4.97 12.43
N PRO A 83 -3.90 -3.81 12.79
CA PRO A 83 -4.07 -3.20 14.11
C PRO A 83 -5.54 -2.96 14.50
N VAL A 84 -6.38 -2.56 13.53
CA VAL A 84 -7.78 -2.18 13.77
C VAL A 84 -8.65 -3.40 14.10
N ALA A 85 -8.30 -4.56 13.54
CA ALA A 85 -9.05 -5.81 13.71
C ALA A 85 -8.32 -6.82 14.61
N ALA A 86 -7.30 -6.39 15.36
CA ALA A 86 -6.50 -7.28 16.19
C ALA A 86 -7.36 -8.07 17.19
N GLY A 87 -7.08 -9.37 17.33
CA GLY A 87 -7.84 -10.29 18.18
C GLY A 87 -9.15 -10.81 17.56
N GLN A 88 -9.60 -10.26 16.43
CA GLN A 88 -10.70 -10.85 15.66
C GLN A 88 -10.21 -12.06 14.86
N GLU A 89 -11.15 -12.76 14.22
CA GLU A 89 -10.87 -13.87 13.32
C GLU A 89 -11.18 -13.49 11.86
N ILE A 90 -10.28 -13.84 10.94
CA ILE A 90 -10.49 -13.76 9.50
C ILE A 90 -10.16 -15.12 8.92
N LEU A 91 -11.15 -15.76 8.28
CA LEU A 91 -10.97 -17.03 7.56
C LEU A 91 -10.28 -18.12 8.44
N GLY A 92 -10.72 -18.27 9.69
CA GLY A 92 -10.15 -19.27 10.61
C GLY A 92 -8.86 -18.86 11.30
N GLU A 93 -8.33 -17.65 11.07
CA GLU A 93 -7.04 -17.20 11.64
C GLU A 93 -7.22 -15.96 12.51
N VAL A 94 -6.55 -15.94 13.67
CA VAL A 94 -6.54 -14.79 14.58
C VAL A 94 -5.70 -13.66 14.00
N VAL A 95 -6.23 -12.43 14.06
CA VAL A 95 -5.58 -11.22 13.55
C VAL A 95 -4.57 -10.66 14.54
N TYR A 96 -3.35 -10.41 14.05
CA TYR A 96 -2.27 -9.79 14.80
C TYR A 96 -2.21 -8.28 14.55
N PRO A 97 -1.82 -7.47 15.54
CA PRO A 97 -1.74 -6.02 15.37
C PRO A 97 -0.55 -5.57 14.50
N LYS A 98 0.54 -6.36 14.47
CA LYS A 98 1.75 -6.05 13.70
C LYS A 98 2.52 -7.34 13.36
N PRO A 99 3.37 -7.33 12.32
CA PRO A 99 4.29 -8.42 12.08
C PRO A 99 5.28 -8.53 13.25
N ARG A 100 5.62 -9.74 13.66
CA ARG A 100 6.76 -9.96 14.55
C ARG A 100 8.01 -9.96 13.68
N GLN A 101 8.88 -8.98 13.89
CA GLN A 101 10.23 -9.03 13.35
C GLN A 101 11.08 -9.79 14.37
N THR A 102 11.57 -10.96 13.99
CA THR A 102 12.67 -11.60 14.70
C THR A 102 13.97 -10.99 14.16
N ALA A 103 14.84 -10.57 15.08
CA ALA A 103 16.19 -10.08 14.78
C ALA A 103 17.08 -11.21 14.26
#